data_AF-A0A6C0LV66-F1
#
_entry.id   AF-A0A6C0LV66-F1
#
_cell.length_a   1.000
_cell.length_b   1.000
_cell.length_c   1.000
_cell.angle_alpha   90.00
_cell.angle_beta   90.00
_cell.angle_gamma   90.00
#
_symmetry.space_group_name_H-M   'P 1'
#
loop_
_entity.id
_entity.type
_entity.pdbx_description
1 polymer ?
#
loop_
_entity_poly.entity_id
_entity_poly.type
_entity_poly.pdbx_seq_one_letter_code
_entity_poly.pdbx_strand_id
1 'polypeptide(L)'
;MLSNVVIKSFNVCQKNLAMSNDILVLISRHNNNISKEYNCCIDLFEKHKKYSALYLEFVNEYNQLLRNAKNNVAINSATILTMEANTKTLVTDLMAFDEKIHVRHVQLMQNNDDMDRAKSISLYNLPPVPTHIPVISKGGKIKRRKTKRRKTKRRKTKRRKTRCV
;
A
#
# COMPACT_ATOMS: atom_id res chain seq x y z
N MET A 1 -27.10 -8.52 -15.85
CA MET A 1 -25.96 -9.11 -16.61
C MET A 1 -24.84 -8.08 -16.68
N LEU A 2 -23.58 -8.50 -16.45
CA LEU A 2 -22.42 -7.62 -16.63
C LEU A 2 -22.13 -7.44 -18.12
N SER A 3 -21.73 -6.24 -18.55
CA SER A 3 -21.36 -6.00 -19.93
C SER A 3 -20.05 -6.70 -20.31
N ASN A 4 -19.88 -7.06 -21.58
CA ASN A 4 -18.63 -7.68 -22.08
C ASN A 4 -17.38 -6.84 -21.77
N VAL A 5 -17.51 -5.51 -21.74
CA VAL A 5 -16.43 -4.60 -21.35
C VAL A 5 -16.01 -4.80 -19.90
N VAL A 6 -16.99 -4.92 -18.99
CA VAL A 6 -16.72 -5.14 -17.56
C VAL A 6 -16.05 -6.49 -17.33
N ILE A 7 -16.51 -7.55 -18.00
CA ILE A 7 -15.91 -8.89 -17.91
C ILE A 7 -14.44 -8.86 -18.40
N LYS A 8 -14.19 -8.20 -19.55
CA LYS A 8 -12.83 -8.03 -20.06
C LYS A 8 -11.94 -7.28 -19.07
N SER A 9 -12.45 -6.21 -18.46
CA SER A 9 -11.71 -5.41 -17.49
C SER A 9 -11.33 -6.24 -16.24
N PHE A 10 -12.24 -7.10 -15.75
CA PHE A 10 -11.95 -8.03 -14.64
C PHE A 10 -10.81 -8.99 -14.97
N ASN A 11 -10.80 -9.55 -16.18
CA ASN A 11 -9.74 -10.47 -16.62
C ASN A 11 -8.39 -9.75 -16.74
N VAL A 12 -8.37 -8.52 -17.25
CA VAL A 12 -7.13 -7.71 -17.33
C VAL A 12 -6.62 -7.37 -15.92
N CYS A 13 -7.49 -6.93 -15.01
CA CYS A 13 -7.12 -6.68 -13.62
C CYS A 13 -6.51 -7.93 -12.97
N GLN A 14 -7.13 -9.09 -13.15
CA GLN A 14 -6.62 -10.35 -12.60
C GLN A 14 -5.23 -10.68 -13.14
N LYS A 15 -5.02 -10.53 -14.45
CA LYS A 15 -3.71 -10.77 -15.08
C LYS A 15 -2.64 -9.82 -14.55
N ASN A 16 -2.97 -8.52 -14.45
CA ASN A 16 -2.04 -7.51 -13.94
C ASN A 16 -1.69 -7.77 -12.47
N LEU A 17 -2.66 -8.14 -11.64
CA LEU A 17 -2.41 -8.46 -10.23
C LEU A 17 -1.54 -9.71 -10.06
N ALA A 18 -1.75 -10.75 -10.88
CA ALA A 18 -0.88 -11.92 -10.87
C ALA A 18 0.56 -11.54 -11.24
N MET A 19 0.72 -10.77 -12.33
CA MET A 19 2.02 -10.28 -12.77
C MET A 19 2.72 -9.40 -11.72
N SER A 20 2.00 -8.49 -11.08
CA SER A 20 2.54 -7.66 -10.00
C SER A 20 3.05 -8.50 -8.81
N ASN A 21 2.33 -9.57 -8.47
CA ASN A 21 2.78 -10.49 -7.42
C ASN A 21 4.08 -11.20 -7.79
N ASP A 22 4.19 -11.69 -9.02
CA ASP A 22 5.39 -12.36 -9.51
C ASP A 22 6.61 -11.41 -9.47
N ILE A 23 6.44 -10.16 -9.92
CA ILE A 23 7.49 -9.14 -9.86
C ILE A 23 7.88 -8.83 -8.41
N LEU A 24 6.90 -8.69 -7.50
CA LEU A 24 7.18 -8.45 -6.08
C LEU A 24 7.98 -9.59 -5.42
N VAL A 25 7.73 -10.84 -5.83
CA VAL A 25 8.50 -12.01 -5.37
C VAL A 25 9.93 -11.96 -5.90
N LEU A 26 10.14 -11.62 -7.17
CA LEU A 26 11.47 -11.45 -7.76
C LEU A 26 12.26 -10.35 -7.06
N ILE A 27 11.66 -9.17 -6.89
CA ILE A 27 12.25 -8.03 -6.17
C ILE A 27 12.61 -8.42 -4.74
N SER A 28 11.75 -9.17 -4.04
CA SER A 28 12.03 -9.62 -2.68
C SER A 28 13.27 -10.51 -2.62
N ARG A 29 13.41 -11.45 -3.56
CA ARG A 29 14.60 -12.31 -3.66
C ARG A 29 15.85 -11.49 -3.96
N HIS A 30 15.78 -10.57 -4.92
CA HIS A 30 16.91 -9.73 -5.29
C HIS A 30 17.38 -8.84 -4.13
N ASN A 31 16.44 -8.17 -3.45
CA ASN A 31 16.76 -7.35 -2.27
C ASN A 31 17.39 -8.19 -1.14
N ASN A 32 16.89 -9.41 -0.89
CA ASN A 32 17.49 -10.30 0.11
C ASN A 32 18.93 -10.69 -0.24
N ASN A 33 19.23 -10.92 -1.52
CA ASN A 33 20.58 -11.25 -1.96
C ASN A 33 21.52 -10.04 -1.78
N ILE A 34 21.13 -8.87 -2.26
CA ILE A 34 21.90 -7.62 -2.12
C ILE A 34 22.17 -7.32 -0.63
N SER A 35 21.16 -7.50 0.23
CA SER A 35 21.29 -7.26 1.66
C SER A 35 22.31 -8.18 2.32
N LYS A 36 22.30 -9.48 1.97
CA LYS A 36 23.25 -10.45 2.53
C LYS A 36 24.68 -10.21 2.06
N GLU A 37 24.84 -9.80 0.80
CA GLU A 37 26.15 -9.64 0.18
C GLU A 37 26.82 -8.32 0.55
N TYR A 38 26.04 -7.23 0.64
CA TYR A 38 26.56 -5.87 0.81
C TYR A 38 26.16 -5.20 2.14
N ASN A 39 25.36 -5.87 2.98
CA ASN A 39 24.86 -5.35 4.26
C ASN A 39 24.29 -3.91 4.17
N CYS A 40 23.52 -3.64 3.11
CA CYS A 40 23.03 -2.29 2.75
C CYS A 40 21.52 -2.26 2.48
N CYS A 41 21.08 -1.11 1.97
CA CYS A 41 19.93 -1.02 1.07
C CYS A 41 18.54 -1.13 1.76
N ILE A 42 18.47 -0.61 2.99
CA ILE A 42 17.24 -0.48 3.79
C ILE A 42 16.15 0.29 3.03
N ASP A 43 16.53 1.27 2.22
CA ASP A 43 15.65 2.07 1.37
C ASP A 43 14.90 1.23 0.33
N LEU A 44 15.57 0.28 -0.32
CA LEU A 44 14.94 -0.67 -1.26
C LEU A 44 13.91 -1.55 -0.55
N PHE A 45 14.22 -2.00 0.67
CA PHE A 45 13.25 -2.76 1.48
C PHE A 45 12.04 -1.93 1.90
N GLU A 46 12.24 -0.69 2.34
CA GLU A 46 11.12 0.19 2.69
C GLU A 46 10.22 0.43 1.48
N LYS A 47 10.80 0.62 0.30
CA LYS A 47 10.03 0.85 -0.92
C LYS A 47 9.32 -0.41 -1.39
N HIS A 48 9.96 -1.57 -1.32
CA HIS A 48 9.34 -2.87 -1.57
C HIS A 48 8.17 -3.13 -0.63
N LYS A 49 8.29 -2.81 0.66
CA LYS A 49 7.18 -2.88 1.62
C LYS A 49 6.01 -1.97 1.22
N LYS A 50 6.28 -0.74 0.76
CA LYS A 50 5.24 0.19 0.28
C LYS A 50 4.51 -0.36 -0.95
N TYR A 51 5.24 -0.89 -1.95
CA TYR A 51 4.61 -1.53 -3.11
C TYR A 51 3.82 -2.79 -2.74
N SER A 52 4.31 -3.59 -1.78
CA SER A 52 3.59 -4.77 -1.28
C SER A 52 2.28 -4.38 -0.59
N ALA A 53 2.27 -3.30 0.20
CA ALA A 53 1.08 -2.76 0.81
C ALA A 53 0.06 -2.26 -0.24
N LEU A 54 0.53 -1.51 -1.24
CA LEU A 54 -0.30 -1.03 -2.35
C LEU A 54 -0.91 -2.19 -3.15
N TYR A 55 -0.12 -3.25 -3.43
CA TYR A 55 -0.62 -4.46 -4.06
C TYR A 55 -1.75 -5.11 -3.25
N LEU A 56 -1.57 -5.25 -1.92
CA LEU A 56 -2.59 -5.80 -1.03
C LEU A 56 -3.88 -4.97 -1.04
N GLU A 57 -3.77 -3.64 -1.06
CA GLU A 57 -4.93 -2.75 -1.20
C GLU A 57 -5.70 -3.03 -2.50
N PHE A 58 -5.00 -3.13 -3.63
CA PHE A 58 -5.63 -3.46 -4.91
C PHE A 58 -6.24 -4.87 -4.93
N VAL A 59 -5.59 -5.87 -4.35
CA VAL A 59 -6.17 -7.22 -4.24
C VAL A 59 -7.46 -7.20 -3.43
N ASN A 60 -7.48 -6.46 -2.31
CA ASN A 60 -8.66 -6.33 -1.47
C ASN A 60 -9.81 -5.64 -2.22
N GLU A 61 -9.53 -4.55 -2.93
CA GLU A 61 -10.50 -3.83 -3.74
C GLU A 61 -11.04 -4.69 -4.89
N TYR A 62 -10.17 -5.39 -5.62
CA TYR A 62 -10.55 -6.34 -6.66
C TYR A 62 -11.47 -7.43 -6.13
N ASN A 63 -11.11 -8.04 -4.99
CA ASN A 63 -11.89 -9.09 -4.35
C ASN A 63 -13.26 -8.57 -3.88
N GLN A 64 -13.33 -7.33 -3.40
CA GLN A 64 -14.59 -6.70 -3.03
C GLN A 64 -15.49 -6.49 -4.25
N LEU A 65 -14.94 -5.99 -5.37
CA LEU A 65 -15.67 -5.84 -6.63
C LEU A 65 -16.15 -7.21 -7.16
N LEU A 66 -15.32 -8.24 -7.08
CA LEU A 66 -15.68 -9.59 -7.49
C LEU A 66 -16.80 -10.18 -6.63
N ARG A 67 -16.80 -9.94 -5.31
CA ARG A 67 -17.89 -10.34 -4.41
C ARG A 67 -19.19 -9.62 -4.74
N ASN A 68 -19.13 -8.32 -5.01
CA ASN A 68 -20.30 -7.54 -5.43
C ASN A 68 -20.89 -8.08 -6.74
N ALA A 69 -20.03 -8.45 -7.71
CA ALA A 69 -20.44 -9.08 -8.96
C ALA A 69 -21.20 -10.39 -8.73
N LYS A 70 -20.64 -11.26 -7.88
CA LYS A 70 -21.23 -12.57 -7.55
C LYS A 70 -22.58 -12.44 -6.83
N ASN A 71 -22.74 -11.41 -6.02
CA ASN A 71 -23.99 -11.12 -5.31
C ASN A 71 -25.00 -10.32 -6.15
N ASN A 72 -24.81 -10.20 -7.47
CA ASN A 72 -25.65 -9.43 -8.39
C ASN A 72 -25.85 -7.96 -8.00
N VAL A 73 -24.92 -7.39 -7.23
CA VAL A 73 -24.92 -5.96 -6.93
C VAL A 73 -24.43 -5.23 -8.17
N ALA A 74 -25.14 -4.16 -8.58
CA ALA A 74 -24.75 -3.38 -9.73
C ALA A 74 -23.34 -2.79 -9.54
N ILE A 75 -22.40 -3.19 -10.41
CA ILE A 75 -21.05 -2.63 -10.46
C ILE A 75 -21.05 -1.48 -11.46
N ASN A 76 -20.57 -0.33 -11.01
CA ASN A 76 -20.32 0.78 -11.90
C ASN A 76 -19.13 0.42 -12.82
N SER A 77 -19.36 0.45 -14.14
CA SER A 77 -18.33 0.17 -15.15
C SER A 77 -17.12 1.10 -15.03
N ALA A 78 -17.33 2.34 -14.61
CA ALA A 78 -16.22 3.27 -14.36
C ALA A 78 -15.28 2.76 -13.26
N THR A 79 -15.80 2.09 -12.23
CA THR A 79 -15.00 1.59 -11.10
C THR A 79 -14.03 0.50 -11.54
N ILE A 80 -14.49 -0.46 -12.35
CA ILE A 80 -13.62 -1.54 -12.82
C ILE A 80 -12.59 -1.04 -13.84
N LEU A 81 -12.95 -0.05 -14.67
CA LEU A 81 -12.01 0.57 -15.61
C LEU A 81 -10.92 1.38 -14.90
N THR A 82 -11.28 2.10 -13.84
CA THR A 82 -10.28 2.77 -12.98
C THR A 82 -9.35 1.75 -12.32
N MET A 83 -9.90 0.62 -11.86
CA MET A 83 -9.11 -0.47 -11.30
C MET A 83 -8.14 -1.07 -12.33
N GLU A 84 -8.60 -1.25 -13.58
CA GLU A 84 -7.76 -1.70 -14.68
C GLU A 84 -6.59 -0.76 -14.93
N ALA A 85 -6.84 0.55 -14.98
CA ALA A 85 -5.80 1.56 -15.13
C ALA A 85 -4.80 1.53 -13.97
N ASN A 86 -5.29 1.47 -12.72
CA ASN A 86 -4.46 1.44 -11.53
C ASN A 86 -3.57 0.19 -11.47
N THR A 87 -4.12 -0.98 -11.76
CA THR A 87 -3.34 -2.24 -11.78
C THR A 87 -2.30 -2.25 -12.89
N LYS A 88 -2.60 -1.64 -14.04
CA LYS A 88 -1.63 -1.46 -15.13
C LYS A 88 -0.48 -0.55 -14.71
N THR A 89 -0.78 0.58 -14.06
CA THR A 89 0.24 1.48 -13.53
C THR A 89 1.13 0.79 -12.50
N LEU A 90 0.54 -0.02 -11.60
CA LEU A 90 1.32 -0.79 -10.63
C LEU A 90 2.34 -1.72 -11.30
N VAL A 91 1.94 -2.44 -12.37
CA VAL A 91 2.87 -3.31 -13.10
C VAL A 91 4.03 -2.49 -13.68
N THR A 92 3.74 -1.38 -14.34
CA THR A 92 4.77 -0.51 -14.93
C THR A 92 5.74 0.01 -13.86
N ASP A 93 5.22 0.46 -12.71
CA ASP A 93 6.05 0.99 -11.64
C ASP A 93 6.89 -0.07 -10.95
N LEU A 94 6.37 -1.29 -10.82
CA LEU A 94 7.12 -2.44 -10.30
C LEU A 94 8.27 -2.83 -11.23
N MET A 95 8.05 -2.82 -12.55
CA MET A 95 9.12 -3.05 -13.53
C MET A 95 10.20 -1.96 -13.46
N ALA A 96 9.80 -0.69 -13.40
CA ALA A 96 10.73 0.42 -13.26
C ALA A 96 11.49 0.37 -11.92
N PHE A 97 10.87 -0.17 -10.86
CA PHE A 97 11.53 -0.39 -9.60
C PHE A 97 12.58 -1.52 -9.67
N ASP A 98 12.24 -2.64 -10.32
CA ASP A 98 13.16 -3.75 -10.57
C ASP A 98 14.40 -3.32 -11.35
N GLU A 99 14.23 -2.53 -12.42
CA GLU A 99 15.34 -1.97 -13.19
C GLU A 99 16.29 -1.14 -12.33
N LYS A 100 15.73 -0.33 -11.42
CA LYS A 100 16.54 0.49 -10.50
C LYS A 100 17.29 -0.34 -9.47
N ILE A 101 16.70 -1.45 -9.00
CA ILE A 101 17.41 -2.40 -8.13
C ILE A 101 18.57 -3.02 -8.90
N HIS A 102 18.37 -3.39 -10.17
CA HIS A 102 19.41 -3.95 -11.01
C HIS A 102 20.58 -2.98 -11.22
N VAL A 103 20.29 -1.73 -11.63
CA VAL A 103 21.32 -0.68 -11.77
C VAL A 103 22.09 -0.48 -10.48
N ARG A 104 21.38 -0.45 -9.35
CA ARG A 104 21.99 -0.30 -8.03
C ARG A 104 22.89 -1.48 -7.67
N HIS A 105 22.47 -2.70 -7.99
CA HIS A 105 23.28 -3.90 -7.78
C HIS A 105 24.59 -3.83 -8.57
N VAL A 106 24.53 -3.45 -9.84
CA VAL A 106 25.72 -3.27 -10.69
C VAL A 106 26.67 -2.20 -10.11
N GLN A 107 26.15 -1.08 -9.62
CA GLN A 107 26.96 -0.04 -8.97
C GLN A 107 27.67 -0.57 -7.71
N LEU A 108 26.99 -1.38 -6.90
CA LEU A 108 27.59 -2.00 -5.72
C LEU A 108 28.70 -2.98 -6.08
N MET A 109 28.53 -3.77 -7.15
CA MET A 109 29.57 -4.66 -7.67
C MET A 109 30.83 -3.91 -8.15
N GLN A 110 30.67 -2.74 -8.77
CA GLN A 110 31.77 -1.94 -9.32
C GLN A 110 32.54 -1.15 -8.25
N ASN A 111 31.91 -0.82 -7.13
CA ASN A 111 32.56 -0.12 -6.02
C ASN A 111 33.37 -1.13 -5.18
N ASN A 112 34.68 -1.20 -5.41
CA ASN A 112 35.60 -2.07 -4.70
C ASN A 112 36.04 -1.52 -3.33
N ASP A 113 35.82 -0.23 -3.06
CA ASP A 113 36.24 0.44 -1.82
C ASP A 113 35.05 0.52 -0.85
N ASP A 114 35.17 -0.10 0.33
CA ASP A 114 34.08 -0.24 1.31
C ASP A 114 33.55 1.11 1.80
N MET A 115 34.43 2.13 1.86
CA MET A 115 34.09 3.50 2.25
C MET A 115 33.19 4.21 1.23
N ASP A 116 33.46 4.05 -0.06
CA ASP A 116 32.66 4.66 -1.12
C ASP A 116 31.38 3.88 -1.39
N ARG A 117 31.42 2.55 -1.19
CA ARG A 117 30.23 1.72 -1.11
C ARG A 117 29.31 2.21 0.00
N ALA A 118 29.82 2.52 1.19
CA ALA A 118 29.04 3.07 2.32
C ALA A 118 28.41 4.45 2.03
N LYS A 119 29.13 5.36 1.35
CA LYS A 119 28.58 6.67 0.94
C LYS A 119 27.49 6.55 -0.11
N SER A 120 27.60 5.57 -1.01
CA SER A 120 26.59 5.35 -2.02
C SER A 120 25.25 4.91 -1.43
N ILE A 121 25.23 4.35 -0.19
CA ILE A 121 24.06 3.74 0.49
C ILE A 121 22.88 4.70 0.65
N SER A 122 23.08 6.01 0.69
CA SER A 122 21.96 6.97 0.72
C SER A 122 21.92 7.82 -0.53
N LEU A 123 20.83 7.73 -1.29
CA LEU A 123 20.16 8.88 -1.93
C LEU A 123 18.88 8.43 -2.66
N TYR A 124 17.76 8.97 -2.20
CA TYR A 124 16.45 8.83 -2.80
C TYR A 124 16.42 9.45 -4.20
N ASN A 125 16.45 8.62 -5.25
CA ASN A 125 16.07 8.96 -6.63
C ASN A 125 15.07 7.92 -7.21
N LEU A 126 14.27 7.31 -6.34
CA LEU A 126 13.20 6.42 -6.73
C LEU A 126 11.89 7.23 -6.76
N PRO A 127 11.13 7.29 -7.87
CA PRO A 127 9.89 8.05 -7.95
C PRO A 127 8.96 7.68 -6.81
N PRO A 128 8.19 8.62 -6.24
CA PRO A 128 7.26 8.30 -5.18
C PRO A 128 6.34 7.16 -5.63
N VAL A 129 6.11 6.20 -4.74
CA VAL A 129 5.12 5.14 -4.99
C VAL A 129 3.79 5.85 -5.26
N PRO A 130 3.03 5.48 -6.31
CA PRO A 130 1.74 6.10 -6.57
C PRO A 130 0.87 6.00 -5.33
N THR A 131 0.28 7.12 -4.96
CA THR A 131 -0.78 7.11 -3.95
C THR A 131 -2.02 6.50 -4.58
N HIS A 132 -2.55 5.44 -3.98
CA HIS A 132 -3.87 4.93 -4.29
C HIS A 132 -4.88 6.08 -4.28
N ILE A 133 -5.60 6.29 -5.38
CA ILE A 133 -6.75 7.17 -5.40
C ILE A 133 -7.95 6.29 -5.08
N PRO A 134 -8.50 6.36 -3.85
CA PRO A 134 -9.66 5.55 -3.51
C PRO A 134 -10.80 5.90 -4.45
N VAL A 135 -11.41 4.88 -5.07
CA VAL A 135 -12.65 5.07 -5.79
C VAL A 135 -13.64 5.59 -4.77
N ILE A 136 -13.96 6.88 -4.86
CA ILE A 136 -14.98 7.52 -4.04
C ILE A 136 -16.30 6.83 -4.43
N SER A 137 -16.65 5.76 -3.72
CA SER A 137 -18.05 5.42 -3.55
C SER A 137 -18.69 6.69 -2.99
N LYS A 138 -19.75 7.18 -3.63
CA LYS A 138 -20.51 8.34 -3.16
C LYS A 138 -21.14 7.99 -1.81
N GLY A 139 -20.35 7.99 -0.75
CA GLY A 139 -20.71 7.78 0.63
C GLY A 139 -20.08 8.92 1.42
N GLY A 140 -20.92 9.90 1.76
CA GLY A 140 -20.49 11.19 2.29
C GLY A 140 -19.55 11.08 3.50
N LYS A 141 -18.74 12.13 3.66
CA LYS A 141 -17.88 12.39 4.83
C LYS A 141 -18.54 11.88 6.11
N ILE A 142 -18.04 10.77 6.67
CA ILE A 142 -18.41 10.32 8.01
C ILE A 142 -17.91 11.41 8.96
N LYS A 143 -18.81 12.32 9.33
CA LYS A 143 -18.56 13.29 10.41
C LYS A 143 -18.31 12.47 11.68
N ARG A 144 -17.04 12.35 12.08
CA ARG A 144 -16.68 11.84 13.41
C ARG A 144 -17.36 12.73 14.45
N ARG A 145 -18.49 12.27 14.98
CA ARG A 145 -19.25 12.98 16.02
C ARG A 145 -18.34 13.00 17.25
N LYS A 146 -17.78 14.17 17.60
CA LYS A 146 -17.01 14.34 18.85
C LYS A 146 -17.91 13.86 20.00
N THR A 147 -17.54 12.77 20.64
CA THR A 147 -18.20 12.30 21.86
C THR A 147 -17.97 13.35 22.94
N LYS A 148 -19.04 14.06 23.33
CA LYS A 148 -19.01 14.98 24.48
C LYS A 148 -18.67 14.16 25.73
N ARG A 149 -17.44 14.28 26.21
CA ARG A 149 -16.97 13.75 27.50
C ARG A 149 -17.93 14.26 28.59
N ARG A 150 -18.81 13.39 29.11
CA ARG A 150 -19.69 13.71 30.25
C ARG A 150 -18.78 14.01 31.45
N LYS A 151 -18.74 15.25 31.90
CA LYS A 151 -18.13 15.61 33.19
C LYS A 151 -18.95 14.94 34.29
N THR A 152 -18.42 13.90 34.92
CA THR A 152 -18.95 13.35 36.17
C THR A 152 -18.83 14.44 37.25
N LYS A 153 -19.96 15.03 37.65
CA LYS A 153 -20.03 15.93 38.81
C LYS A 153 -19.67 15.11 40.06
N ARG A 154 -18.44 15.26 40.54
CA ARG A 154 -17.98 14.71 41.82
C ARG A 154 -18.74 15.45 42.94
N ARG A 155 -19.79 14.83 43.48
CA ARG A 155 -20.53 15.33 44.66
C ARG A 155 -19.52 15.42 45.81
N LYS A 156 -19.22 16.64 46.28
CA LYS A 156 -18.49 16.84 47.53
C LYS A 156 -19.40 16.37 48.68
N THR A 157 -19.05 15.25 49.31
CA THR A 157 -19.65 14.83 50.58
C THR A 157 -19.27 15.87 51.64
N LYS A 158 -20.27 16.56 52.21
CA LYS A 158 -20.09 17.39 53.40
C LYS A 158 -19.62 16.47 54.54
N ARG A 159 -18.40 16.67 55.04
CA ARG A 159 -17.95 16.11 56.33
C ARG A 159 -18.93 16.60 57.41
N ARG A 160 -19.68 15.69 58.04
CA ARG A 160 -20.36 15.97 59.31
C ARG A 160 -19.27 16.31 60.33
N LYS A 161 -19.31 17.51 60.91
CA LYS A 161 -18.64 17.78 62.17
C LYS A 161 -19.36 16.96 63.23
N THR A 162 -18.64 16.00 63.81
CA THR A 162 -18.99 15.41 65.09
C THR A 162 -19.06 16.54 66.13
N ARG A 163 -20.18 16.64 66.83
CA ARG A 163 -20.28 17.45 68.04
C ARG A 163 -19.78 16.56 69.18
N CYS A 164 -18.64 16.90 69.75
CA CYS A 164 -18.30 16.48 71.10
C CYS A 164 -18.70 17.61 72.05
N VAL A 165 -19.18 17.19 73.22
CA VAL A 165 -19.70 17.94 74.38
C VAL A 165 -21.13 18.45 74.21
#